data_AF-A0A5E4HST1-F1
#
_entry.id   AF-A0A5E4HST1-F1
#
_cell.length_a   1.000
_cell.length_b   1.000
_cell.length_c   1.000
_cell.angle_alpha   90.00
_cell.angle_beta   90.00
_cell.angle_gamma   90.00
#
_symmetry.space_group_name_H-M   'P 1'
#
loop_
_entity.id
_entity.type
_entity.pdbx_description
1 polymer ?
#
loop_
_entity_poly.entity_id
_entity_poly.type
_entity_poly.pdbx_seq_one_letter_code
_entity_poly.pdbx_strand_id
1 'polypeptide(L)'
;MPYAPINVAAYTSAFAGAIAGMAVSGWIVDPTSADYNNATLVAGAFAQEFDTIWNNATALNNLEIEAITSVVQQDFTGRGPGPLNSAQFQNPLNWTVAAKACAALILQSDIFFAGQGINPGTPGGGGLLPVVSELVYVNQGGSDVTGNGTEENPFQTIAHAQSTILDASFAKAYGVLIGPGTYNEAVLLKDSVYLIGSDPLLVAFGTSVALGPTYTTVPGAASGITNVACNCPVTLDFNALSSTSADVNFRNCFISGNVLATAFDTPGGSACNLSLFNTQVFADFDAIGCQNRWFNSAQTGGGLFHLASQANNNSTFIGIGGGTDTSLSLETVAAAISTNIMNCYAFSMQAGVVTKIIGAGGTVPVANFDFGCLPENCTVQANGTMDRQMRISHQFPNVFPNPTAIGAAGTTTIDIVVPAALIGTTSIEVMQSQCSPVGSGWGTFIGPHNCSLTFTYEQAAGVPTIHINIYNPGAGFNIADICNLNFFSYLPQVL
;
A
#
# COMPACT_ATOMS: atom_id res chain seq x y z
N MET A 1 16.44 30.65 23.52
CA MET A 1 15.09 30.48 22.92
C MET A 1 15.13 29.19 22.11
N PRO A 2 14.09 28.35 22.15
CA PRO A 2 14.02 27.19 21.25
C PRO A 2 14.10 27.67 19.79
N TYR A 3 14.84 26.95 18.96
CA TYR A 3 14.95 27.24 17.53
C TYR A 3 13.58 27.04 16.86
N ALA A 4 13.16 27.98 16.01
CA ALA A 4 11.96 27.87 15.19
C ALA A 4 12.41 27.56 13.75
N PRO A 5 12.10 26.36 13.22
CA PRO A 5 12.50 26.01 11.86
C PRO A 5 11.95 26.97 10.80
N ILE A 6 12.79 27.34 9.83
CA ILE A 6 12.41 28.09 8.63
C ILE A 6 11.62 27.16 7.70
N ASN A 7 12.09 25.93 7.53
CA ASN A 7 11.43 24.87 6.79
C ASN A 7 11.31 23.62 7.65
N VAL A 8 10.10 23.37 8.16
CA VAL A 8 9.82 22.23 9.04
C VAL A 8 10.15 20.90 8.35
N ALA A 9 9.89 20.77 7.05
CA ALA A 9 10.18 19.55 6.29
C ALA A 9 11.69 19.33 6.14
N ALA A 10 12.46 20.38 5.82
CA ALA A 10 13.92 20.29 5.73
C ALA A 10 14.55 19.92 7.09
N TYR A 11 14.13 20.61 8.15
CA TYR A 11 14.59 20.35 9.52
C TYR A 11 14.32 18.90 9.95
N THR A 12 13.07 18.44 9.80
CA THR A 12 12.68 17.09 10.24
C THR A 12 13.32 15.99 9.40
N SER A 13 13.49 16.19 8.09
CA SER A 13 14.15 15.22 7.20
C SER A 13 15.65 15.10 7.51
N ALA A 14 16.32 16.23 7.79
CA ALA A 14 17.72 16.24 8.18
C ALA A 14 17.93 15.62 9.57
N PHE A 15 17.03 15.92 10.53
CA PHE A 15 17.02 15.29 11.84
C PHE A 15 16.88 13.76 11.73
N ALA A 16 15.92 13.28 10.93
CA ALA A 16 15.68 11.86 10.71
C ALA A 16 16.90 11.17 10.08
N GLY A 17 17.51 11.78 9.05
CA GLY A 17 18.72 11.28 8.44
C GLY A 17 19.88 11.15 9.43
N ALA A 18 20.11 12.18 10.26
CA ALA A 18 21.20 12.19 11.23
C ALA A 18 21.01 11.07 12.28
N ILE A 19 19.80 10.90 12.81
CA ILE A 19 19.47 9.81 13.74
C ILE A 19 19.70 8.45 13.08
N ALA A 20 19.23 8.25 11.85
CA ALA A 20 19.40 6.99 11.13
C ALA A 20 20.87 6.65 10.92
N GLY A 21 21.69 7.63 10.51
CA GLY A 21 23.12 7.44 10.30
C GLY A 21 23.88 7.13 11.61
N MET A 22 23.53 7.80 12.71
CA MET A 22 24.11 7.50 14.03
C MET A 22 23.73 6.10 14.53
N ALA A 23 22.49 5.67 14.30
CA ALA A 23 22.03 4.32 14.65
C ALA A 23 22.82 3.24 13.91
N VAL A 24 23.00 3.40 12.59
CA VAL A 24 23.80 2.45 11.77
C VAL A 24 25.27 2.43 12.21
N SER A 25 25.83 3.57 12.60
CA SER A 25 27.21 3.70 13.08
C SER A 25 27.44 3.15 14.49
N GLY A 26 26.41 2.60 15.14
CA GLY A 26 26.53 2.06 16.49
C GLY A 26 26.73 3.13 17.56
N TRP A 27 26.17 4.33 17.38
CA TRP A 27 26.16 5.36 18.44
C TRP A 27 25.14 5.05 19.53
N ILE A 28 24.16 4.21 19.20
CA ILE A 28 23.09 3.75 20.07
C ILE A 28 23.31 2.25 20.26
N VAL A 29 23.98 1.88 21.34
CA VAL A 29 24.38 0.48 21.60
C VAL A 29 23.54 -0.20 22.67
N ASP A 30 22.80 0.57 23.47
CA ASP A 30 22.02 0.05 24.59
C ASP A 30 20.72 0.85 24.82
N PRO A 31 19.76 0.33 25.59
CA PRO A 31 18.46 0.96 25.81
C PRO A 31 18.47 2.07 26.88
N THR A 32 19.64 2.59 27.29
CA THR A 32 19.72 3.65 28.29
C THR A 32 19.21 4.97 27.72
N SER A 33 18.15 5.53 28.32
CA SER A 33 17.49 6.76 27.87
C SER A 33 18.43 7.96 27.69
N ALA A 34 19.56 8.00 28.42
CA ALA A 34 20.56 9.06 28.33
C ALA A 34 21.27 9.10 26.96
N ASP A 35 21.53 7.95 26.35
CA ASP A 35 22.24 7.87 25.06
C ASP A 35 21.35 8.34 23.91
N TYR A 36 20.05 8.02 23.97
CA TYR A 36 19.05 8.56 23.05
C TYR A 36 18.92 10.08 23.18
N ASN A 37 18.89 10.61 24.41
CA ASN A 37 18.81 12.05 24.63
C ASN A 37 20.00 12.77 23.99
N ASN A 38 21.22 12.30 24.22
CA ASN A 38 22.40 12.95 23.65
C ASN A 38 22.47 12.82 22.12
N ALA A 39 22.09 11.67 21.55
CA ALA A 39 22.00 11.51 20.10
C ALA A 39 20.95 12.47 19.49
N THR A 40 19.79 12.65 20.12
CA THR A 40 18.78 13.60 19.66
C THR A 40 19.24 15.06 19.75
N LEU A 41 20.04 15.42 20.75
CA LEU A 41 20.63 16.77 20.83
C LEU A 41 21.63 17.02 19.70
N VAL A 42 22.45 16.03 19.35
CA VAL A 42 23.39 16.12 18.22
C VAL A 42 22.64 16.21 16.89
N ALA A 43 21.64 15.35 16.65
CA ALA A 43 20.80 15.41 15.45
C ALA A 43 20.05 16.76 15.34
N GLY A 44 19.51 17.26 16.46
CA GLY A 44 18.83 18.55 16.53
C GLY A 44 19.75 19.72 16.20
N ALA A 45 21.00 19.68 16.69
CA ALA A 45 22.00 20.70 16.38
C ALA A 45 22.38 20.71 14.89
N PHE A 46 22.59 19.52 14.30
CA PHE A 46 22.83 19.41 12.86
C PHE A 46 21.63 19.89 12.03
N ALA A 47 20.41 19.43 12.37
CA ALA A 47 19.19 19.79 11.66
C ALA A 47 18.91 21.30 11.71
N GLN A 48 19.17 21.95 12.85
CA GLN A 48 19.07 23.40 12.99
C GLN A 48 20.03 24.13 12.05
N GLU A 49 21.28 23.69 11.97
CA GLU A 49 22.27 24.30 11.08
C GLU A 49 21.93 24.03 9.61
N PHE A 50 21.48 22.81 9.27
CA PHE A 50 21.00 22.45 7.95
C PHE A 50 19.84 23.34 7.48
N ASP A 51 18.81 23.51 8.30
CA ASP A 51 17.66 24.36 7.99
C ASP A 51 18.07 25.85 7.85
N THR A 52 19.01 26.31 8.67
CA THR A 52 19.59 27.67 8.54
C THR A 52 20.37 27.86 7.25
N ILE A 53 21.04 26.82 6.73
CA ILE A 53 21.75 26.85 5.45
C ILE A 53 20.77 26.73 4.28
N TRP A 54 19.74 25.89 4.41
CA TRP A 54 18.68 25.72 3.42
C TRP A 54 17.94 27.04 3.20
N ASN A 55 17.61 27.75 4.29
CA ASN A 55 17.10 29.12 4.32
C ASN A 55 15.97 29.41 3.30
N ASN A 56 15.11 28.42 3.07
CA ASN A 56 14.03 28.52 2.11
C ASN A 56 12.77 27.91 2.72
N ALA A 57 11.77 28.76 2.99
CA ALA A 57 10.49 28.37 3.57
C ALA A 57 9.54 27.68 2.58
N THR A 58 9.90 27.60 1.29
CA THR A 58 9.09 26.93 0.26
C THR A 58 8.94 25.45 0.57
N ALA A 59 7.76 24.88 0.31
CA ALA A 59 7.51 23.46 0.48
C ALA A 59 8.48 22.63 -0.35
N LEU A 60 9.10 21.62 0.28
CA LEU A 60 9.98 20.68 -0.39
C LEU A 60 9.19 19.71 -1.27
N ASN A 61 9.80 19.26 -2.36
CA ASN A 61 9.30 18.15 -3.16
C ASN A 61 9.73 16.78 -2.58
N ASN A 62 9.19 15.67 -3.10
CA ASN A 62 9.47 14.31 -2.62
C ASN A 62 10.94 13.93 -2.78
N LEU A 63 11.56 14.33 -3.89
CA LEU A 63 12.97 14.07 -4.13
C LEU A 63 13.82 14.80 -3.10
N GLU A 64 13.54 16.07 -2.82
CA GLU A 64 14.28 16.86 -1.82
C GLU A 64 14.17 16.22 -0.44
N ILE A 65 12.97 15.81 0.01
CA ILE A 65 12.79 15.15 1.31
C ILE A 65 13.61 13.85 1.39
N GLU A 66 13.47 12.98 0.40
CA GLU A 66 14.17 11.68 0.38
C GLU A 66 15.69 11.87 0.28
N ALA A 67 16.14 12.81 -0.56
CA ALA A 67 17.55 13.16 -0.72
C ALA A 67 18.13 13.76 0.57
N ILE A 68 17.42 14.65 1.27
CA ILE A 68 17.85 15.17 2.57
C ILE A 68 18.07 14.01 3.55
N THR A 69 17.08 13.14 3.72
CA THR A 69 17.20 12.02 4.66
C THR A 69 18.34 11.09 4.28
N SER A 70 18.46 10.69 3.01
CA SER A 70 19.48 9.76 2.55
C SER A 70 20.90 10.34 2.61
N VAL A 71 21.11 11.56 2.13
CA VAL A 71 22.43 12.21 2.11
C VAL A 71 22.91 12.45 3.55
N VAL A 72 22.04 12.95 4.43
CA VAL A 72 22.40 13.18 5.83
C VAL A 72 22.66 11.86 6.56
N GLN A 73 21.87 10.82 6.32
CA GLN A 73 22.15 9.49 6.86
C GLN A 73 23.54 9.00 6.44
N GLN A 74 23.90 9.16 5.17
CA GLN A 74 25.20 8.73 4.68
C GLN A 74 26.35 9.55 5.28
N ASP A 75 26.16 10.86 5.50
CA ASP A 75 27.16 11.71 6.16
C ASP A 75 27.44 11.25 7.60
N PHE A 76 26.42 10.78 8.31
CA PHE A 76 26.58 10.24 9.67
C PHE A 76 27.00 8.76 9.71
N THR A 77 26.89 8.04 8.60
CA THR A 77 27.29 6.63 8.52
C THR A 77 28.82 6.50 8.54
N GLY A 78 29.34 5.69 9.45
CA GLY A 78 30.78 5.49 9.64
C GLY A 78 31.48 6.60 10.43
N ARG A 79 30.78 7.66 10.86
CA ARG A 79 31.32 8.55 11.89
C ARG A 79 31.42 7.75 13.18
N GLY A 80 32.59 7.70 13.82
CA GLY A 80 32.72 7.03 15.12
C GLY A 80 31.95 7.79 16.20
N PRO A 81 31.40 7.11 17.23
CA PRO A 81 30.71 7.78 18.33
C PRO A 81 31.70 8.72 19.02
N GLY A 82 31.59 10.01 18.72
CA GLY A 82 32.18 11.03 19.57
C GLY A 82 31.53 10.97 20.95
N PRO A 83 32.12 11.58 21.99
CA PRO A 83 31.42 11.76 23.26
C PRO A 83 30.09 12.50 23.00
N LEU A 84 28.97 11.77 23.09
CA LEU A 84 27.62 12.29 22.74
C LEU A 84 27.22 13.50 23.60
N ASN A 85 27.81 13.60 24.80
CA ASN A 85 27.67 14.71 25.73
C ASN A 85 28.60 15.90 25.43
N SER A 86 29.38 15.86 24.35
CA SER A 86 30.26 16.97 23.99
C SER A 86 29.45 18.17 23.54
N ALA A 87 29.65 19.30 24.23
CA ALA A 87 29.10 20.59 23.84
C ALA A 87 29.50 21.00 22.42
N GLN A 88 30.59 20.44 21.88
CA GLN A 88 31.00 20.67 20.50
C GLN A 88 30.00 20.07 19.51
N PHE A 89 29.54 18.82 19.71
CA PHE A 89 28.58 18.18 18.80
C PHE A 89 27.15 18.71 18.98
N GLN A 90 26.84 19.30 20.12
CA GLN A 90 25.53 19.88 20.41
C GLN A 90 25.41 21.36 19.99
N ASN A 91 26.48 21.98 19.49
CA ASN A 91 26.45 23.35 18.97
C ASN A 91 26.22 23.34 17.45
N PRO A 92 25.11 23.92 16.95
CA PRO A 92 24.78 23.96 15.51
C PRO A 92 25.92 24.50 14.64
N LEU A 93 26.62 25.55 15.07
CA LEU A 93 27.67 26.20 14.27
C LEU A 93 28.88 25.30 13.98
N ASN A 94 29.06 24.20 14.72
CA ASN A 94 30.11 23.24 14.43
C ASN A 94 29.76 22.31 13.26
N TRP A 95 28.50 22.31 12.81
CA TRP A 95 28.00 21.49 11.70
C TRP A 95 27.96 22.24 10.37
N THR A 96 28.29 23.54 10.33
CA THR A 96 28.12 24.40 9.15
C THR A 96 28.73 23.80 7.88
N VAL A 97 29.93 23.21 7.97
CA VAL A 97 30.62 22.64 6.80
C VAL A 97 29.90 21.39 6.29
N ALA A 98 29.55 20.46 7.19
CA ALA A 98 28.86 19.22 6.82
C ALA A 98 27.45 19.50 6.28
N ALA A 99 26.72 20.38 6.95
CA ALA A 99 25.38 20.79 6.53
C ALA A 99 25.40 21.49 5.15
N LYS A 100 26.39 22.37 4.88
CA LYS A 100 26.57 22.99 3.56
C LYS A 100 26.85 21.98 2.47
N ALA A 101 27.70 20.98 2.76
CA ALA A 101 28.02 19.93 1.80
C ALA A 101 26.78 19.09 1.44
N CYS A 102 25.99 18.70 2.45
CA CYS A 102 24.74 17.96 2.25
C CYS A 102 23.74 18.78 1.42
N ALA A 103 23.46 20.02 1.83
CA ALA A 103 22.52 20.89 1.13
C ALA A 103 22.94 21.16 -0.33
N ALA A 104 24.23 21.40 -0.58
CA ALA A 104 24.73 21.62 -1.93
C ALA A 104 24.56 20.39 -2.84
N LEU A 105 24.77 19.17 -2.32
CA LEU A 105 24.58 17.94 -3.09
C LEU A 105 23.11 17.74 -3.50
N ILE A 106 22.18 18.06 -2.60
CA ILE A 106 20.74 17.95 -2.83
C ILE A 106 20.31 18.97 -3.89
N LEU A 107 20.71 20.24 -3.75
CA LEU A 107 20.41 21.28 -4.74
C LEU A 107 20.99 20.97 -6.13
N GLN A 108 22.16 20.34 -6.22
CA GLN A 108 22.70 19.88 -7.51
C GLN A 108 21.85 18.76 -8.12
N SER A 109 21.27 17.89 -7.29
CA SER A 109 20.36 16.84 -7.75
C SER A 109 19.09 17.45 -8.36
N ASP A 110 18.51 18.47 -7.72
CA ASP A 110 17.35 19.18 -8.27
C ASP A 110 17.66 19.85 -9.61
N ILE A 111 18.82 20.52 -9.73
CA ILE A 111 19.26 21.13 -10.99
C ILE A 111 19.38 20.07 -12.09
N PHE A 112 19.91 18.89 -11.78
CA PHE A 112 20.04 17.81 -12.74
C PHE A 112 18.67 17.33 -13.25
N PHE A 113 17.72 17.04 -12.36
CA PHE A 113 16.39 16.57 -12.76
C PHE A 113 15.60 17.63 -13.51
N ALA A 114 15.67 18.90 -13.08
CA ALA A 114 15.10 20.02 -13.81
C ALA A 114 15.67 20.12 -15.23
N GLY A 115 16.98 19.88 -15.40
CA GLY A 115 17.63 19.83 -16.72
C GLY A 115 17.15 18.69 -17.61
N GLN A 116 16.54 17.64 -17.04
CA GLN A 116 15.89 16.54 -17.77
C GLN A 116 14.39 16.77 -17.99
N GLY A 117 13.84 17.92 -17.55
CA GLY A 117 12.40 18.18 -17.58
C GLY A 117 11.59 17.32 -16.60
N ILE A 118 12.24 16.72 -15.60
CA ILE A 118 11.59 15.93 -14.55
C ILE A 118 11.26 16.86 -13.39
N ASN A 119 9.98 16.95 -13.03
CA ASN A 119 9.52 17.70 -11.86
C ASN A 119 9.07 16.70 -10.77
N PRO A 120 9.87 16.48 -9.70
CA PRO A 120 9.48 15.60 -8.62
C PRO A 120 8.21 16.14 -7.92
N GLY A 121 7.21 15.29 -7.71
CA GLY A 121 5.97 15.71 -7.05
C GLY A 121 6.18 16.10 -5.58
N THR A 122 5.29 16.91 -5.01
CA THR A 122 5.32 17.32 -3.59
C THR A 122 4.86 16.17 -2.66
N PRO A 123 5.44 16.01 -1.46
CA PRO A 123 5.01 15.04 -0.47
C PRO A 123 3.56 15.23 -0.05
N GLY A 124 2.83 14.12 0.02
CA GLY A 124 1.37 14.10 0.19
C GLY A 124 0.59 13.84 -1.11
N GLY A 125 1.23 13.98 -2.27
CA GLY A 125 0.68 13.57 -3.57
C GLY A 125 1.03 12.13 -3.91
N GLY A 126 0.43 11.16 -3.21
CA GLY A 126 0.62 9.74 -3.53
C GLY A 126 0.12 9.43 -4.95
N GLY A 127 1.05 9.25 -5.88
CA GLY A 127 0.86 8.99 -7.31
C GLY A 127 0.69 10.27 -8.12
N LEU A 128 1.20 10.28 -9.37
CA LEU A 128 1.00 11.38 -10.32
C LEU A 128 -0.50 11.69 -10.40
N LEU A 129 -0.94 12.71 -9.65
CA LEU A 129 -2.09 13.48 -10.07
C LEU A 129 -1.73 13.97 -11.46
N PRO A 130 -2.59 13.80 -12.46
CA PRO A 130 -2.34 14.41 -13.75
C PRO A 130 -2.10 15.89 -13.50
N VAL A 131 -1.10 16.43 -14.19
CA VAL A 131 -0.71 17.83 -14.06
C VAL A 131 -1.96 18.68 -14.29
N VAL A 132 -2.52 19.23 -13.22
CA VAL A 132 -3.62 20.19 -13.32
C VAL A 132 -3.02 21.49 -13.86
N SER A 133 -3.55 21.94 -14.99
CA SER A 133 -3.07 23.17 -15.64
C SER A 133 -3.80 24.41 -15.11
N GLU A 134 -4.96 24.21 -14.48
CA GLU A 134 -5.85 25.28 -14.02
C GLU A 134 -6.41 24.96 -12.64
N LEU A 135 -6.62 25.99 -11.82
CA LEU A 135 -7.17 25.86 -10.46
C LEU A 135 -8.45 26.70 -10.31
N VAL A 136 -9.43 26.12 -9.62
CA VAL A 136 -10.67 26.79 -9.22
C VAL A 136 -10.90 26.55 -7.72
N TYR A 137 -11.24 27.57 -6.96
CA TYR A 137 -11.37 27.49 -5.51
C TYR A 137 -12.84 27.47 -5.07
N VAL A 138 -13.15 26.56 -4.16
CA VAL A 138 -14.45 26.41 -3.50
C VAL A 138 -14.26 26.48 -1.99
N ASN A 139 -15.07 27.27 -1.30
CA ASN A 139 -15.05 27.40 0.15
C ASN A 139 -16.47 27.67 0.67
N GLN A 140 -16.87 27.10 1.80
CA GLN A 140 -18.20 27.36 2.39
C GLN A 140 -18.47 28.84 2.68
N GLY A 141 -17.42 29.63 2.94
CA GLY A 141 -17.49 31.08 3.09
C GLY A 141 -17.48 31.89 1.77
N GLY A 142 -17.39 31.22 0.63
CA GLY A 142 -17.42 31.82 -0.70
C GLY A 142 -18.81 32.26 -1.15
N SER A 143 -18.94 32.61 -2.42
CA SER A 143 -20.20 33.07 -3.01
C SER A 143 -20.34 32.61 -4.46
N ASP A 144 -21.46 31.99 -4.82
CA ASP A 144 -21.75 31.62 -6.22
C ASP A 144 -22.32 32.80 -7.04
N VAL A 145 -22.56 33.95 -6.40
CA VAL A 145 -23.05 35.16 -7.08
C VAL A 145 -21.91 36.12 -7.37
N THR A 146 -20.97 36.26 -6.44
CA THR A 146 -19.88 37.25 -6.49
C THR A 146 -18.48 36.63 -6.49
N GLY A 147 -18.36 35.35 -6.14
CA GLY A 147 -17.11 34.62 -6.29
C GLY A 147 -16.75 34.46 -7.77
N ASN A 148 -15.47 34.33 -8.05
CA ASN A 148 -14.94 34.13 -9.40
C ASN A 148 -14.03 32.89 -9.48
N GLY A 149 -13.97 32.10 -8.41
CA GLY A 149 -13.18 30.88 -8.34
C GLY A 149 -11.70 31.11 -8.11
N THR A 150 -11.24 32.32 -7.78
CA THR A 150 -9.88 32.54 -7.26
C THR A 150 -9.81 32.26 -5.76
N GLU A 151 -8.60 32.15 -5.21
CA GLU A 151 -8.38 31.90 -3.78
C GLU A 151 -9.00 33.02 -2.90
N GLU A 152 -8.89 34.28 -3.34
CA GLU A 152 -9.42 35.42 -2.60
C GLU A 152 -10.94 35.58 -2.72
N ASN A 153 -11.55 35.06 -3.79
CA ASN A 153 -12.98 35.13 -4.04
C ASN A 153 -13.52 33.76 -4.51
N PRO A 154 -13.48 32.74 -3.63
CA PRO A 154 -13.87 31.39 -3.99
C PRO A 154 -15.37 31.28 -4.25
N PHE A 155 -15.76 30.29 -5.04
CA PHE A 155 -17.15 29.87 -5.16
C PHE A 155 -17.64 29.22 -3.85
N GLN A 156 -18.94 29.23 -3.62
CA GLN A 156 -19.55 28.61 -2.44
C GLN A 156 -19.77 27.11 -2.63
N THR A 157 -20.21 26.70 -3.82
CA THR A 157 -20.57 25.30 -4.11
C THR A 157 -19.67 24.65 -5.14
N ILE A 158 -19.57 23.32 -5.06
CA ILE A 158 -18.82 22.50 -6.01
C ILE A 158 -19.55 22.49 -7.36
N ALA A 159 -20.89 22.37 -7.34
CA ALA A 159 -21.70 22.38 -8.55
C ALA A 159 -21.52 23.68 -9.36
N HIS A 160 -21.46 24.84 -8.69
CA HIS A 160 -21.24 26.10 -9.38
C HIS A 160 -19.83 26.18 -10.00
N ALA A 161 -18.79 25.81 -9.25
CA ALA A 161 -17.42 25.75 -9.77
C ALA A 161 -17.28 24.85 -11.01
N GLN A 162 -17.92 23.67 -11.01
CA GLN A 162 -17.89 22.79 -12.17
C GLN A 162 -18.65 23.35 -13.38
N SER A 163 -19.68 24.17 -13.14
CA SER A 163 -20.44 24.83 -14.20
C SER A 163 -19.64 25.90 -14.94
N THR A 164 -18.63 26.51 -14.28
CA THR A 164 -17.77 27.53 -14.90
C THR A 164 -16.62 26.93 -15.70
N ILE A 165 -16.27 25.68 -15.45
CA ILE A 165 -15.23 24.94 -16.19
C ILE A 165 -15.85 24.43 -17.48
N LEU A 166 -15.68 25.09 -18.62
CA LEU A 166 -16.37 24.72 -19.86
C LEU A 166 -15.51 23.92 -20.85
N ASP A 167 -14.19 23.96 -20.71
CA ASP A 167 -13.22 23.46 -21.68
C ASP A 167 -12.21 22.47 -21.09
N ALA A 168 -12.57 21.81 -19.98
CA ALA A 168 -11.78 20.73 -19.42
C ALA A 168 -11.52 19.64 -20.47
N SER A 169 -10.28 19.18 -20.55
CA SER A 169 -9.85 18.11 -21.44
C SER A 169 -8.59 17.46 -20.90
N PHE A 170 -8.18 16.33 -21.46
CA PHE A 170 -6.94 15.66 -21.06
C PHE A 170 -5.70 16.58 -21.12
N ALA A 171 -5.65 17.51 -22.08
CA ALA A 171 -4.56 18.49 -22.21
C ALA A 171 -4.72 19.72 -21.30
N LYS A 172 -5.92 19.91 -20.73
CA LYS A 172 -6.27 21.04 -19.88
C LYS A 172 -7.11 20.54 -18.69
N ALA A 173 -6.43 19.85 -17.77
CA ALA A 173 -7.06 19.31 -16.57
C ALA A 173 -7.23 20.40 -15.52
N TYR A 174 -8.38 20.41 -14.85
CA TYR A 174 -8.70 21.36 -13.79
C TYR A 174 -8.58 20.71 -12.40
N GLY A 175 -8.02 21.44 -11.44
CA GLY A 175 -8.12 21.14 -10.03
C GLY A 175 -9.14 22.06 -9.35
N VAL A 176 -10.17 21.49 -8.74
CA VAL A 176 -11.09 22.23 -7.86
C VAL A 176 -10.59 22.07 -6.44
N LEU A 177 -9.99 23.12 -5.88
CA LEU A 177 -9.47 23.17 -4.51
C LEU A 177 -10.63 23.48 -3.56
N ILE A 178 -10.91 22.56 -2.66
CA ILE A 178 -12.06 22.61 -1.76
C ILE A 178 -11.57 22.87 -0.34
N GLY A 179 -11.99 24.01 0.22
CA GLY A 179 -11.69 24.39 1.58
C GLY A 179 -12.36 23.50 2.63
N PRO A 180 -11.94 23.57 3.91
CA PRO A 180 -12.55 22.83 5.01
C PRO A 180 -14.07 23.06 5.10
N GLY A 181 -14.83 22.00 5.32
CA GLY A 181 -16.28 22.06 5.42
C GLY A 181 -16.98 20.76 5.01
N THR A 182 -18.28 20.70 5.29
CA THR A 182 -19.17 19.63 4.80
C THR A 182 -20.07 20.16 3.70
N TYR A 183 -19.89 19.65 2.49
CA TYR A 183 -20.63 20.06 1.29
C TYR A 183 -21.82 19.12 1.09
N ASN A 184 -23.00 19.61 1.50
CA ASN A 184 -24.28 18.89 1.41
C ASN A 184 -24.95 19.13 0.04
N GLU A 185 -24.26 18.71 -1.02
CA GLU A 185 -24.74 18.78 -2.40
C GLU A 185 -24.43 17.46 -3.13
N ALA A 186 -25.13 17.21 -4.24
CA ALA A 186 -24.79 16.10 -5.13
C ALA A 186 -23.56 16.48 -5.96
N VAL A 187 -22.47 15.73 -5.78
CA VAL A 187 -21.21 15.95 -6.50
C VAL A 187 -21.21 15.11 -7.76
N LEU A 188 -21.25 15.78 -8.92
CA LEU A 188 -21.17 15.13 -10.22
C LEU A 188 -19.74 15.22 -10.74
N LEU A 189 -19.05 14.11 -10.94
CA LEU A 189 -17.69 14.12 -11.47
C LEU A 189 -17.71 14.56 -12.93
N LYS A 190 -16.82 15.47 -13.29
CA LYS A 190 -16.64 15.95 -14.66
C LYS A 190 -15.35 15.39 -15.24
N ASP A 191 -15.34 15.10 -16.53
CA ASP A 191 -14.14 14.63 -17.22
C ASP A 191 -13.03 15.69 -17.11
N SER A 192 -11.82 15.25 -16.82
CA SER A 192 -10.60 16.06 -16.69
C SER A 192 -10.69 17.12 -15.59
N VAL A 193 -11.52 16.86 -14.57
CA VAL A 193 -11.67 17.69 -13.37
C VAL A 193 -11.39 16.84 -12.13
N TYR A 194 -10.53 17.35 -11.25
CA TYR A 194 -10.12 16.70 -10.00
C TYR A 194 -10.61 17.51 -8.82
N LEU A 195 -11.28 16.87 -7.87
CA LEU A 195 -11.75 17.50 -6.64
C LEU A 195 -10.72 17.25 -5.55
N ILE A 196 -10.16 18.31 -4.98
CA ILE A 196 -8.99 18.23 -4.12
C ILE A 196 -9.31 18.94 -2.80
N GLY A 197 -9.50 18.18 -1.74
CA GLY A 197 -9.61 18.70 -0.38
C GLY A 197 -8.25 18.93 0.26
N SER A 198 -8.26 19.54 1.45
CA SER A 198 -7.05 19.73 2.25
C SER A 198 -6.69 18.46 3.05
N ASP A 199 -7.69 17.78 3.60
CA ASP A 199 -7.55 16.57 4.41
C ASP A 199 -8.92 15.86 4.50
N PRO A 200 -8.98 14.51 4.42
CA PRO A 200 -10.24 13.79 4.52
C PRO A 200 -10.98 13.99 5.86
N LEU A 201 -10.31 14.43 6.92
CA LEU A 201 -10.94 14.79 8.20
C LEU A 201 -11.54 16.21 8.20
N LEU A 202 -11.15 17.07 7.27
CA LEU A 202 -11.55 18.48 7.21
C LEU A 202 -12.54 18.78 6.09
N VAL A 203 -12.52 18.01 5.00
CA VAL A 203 -13.39 18.19 3.84
C VAL A 203 -14.26 16.95 3.65
N ALA A 204 -15.58 17.14 3.64
CA ALA A 204 -16.52 16.04 3.50
C ALA A 204 -17.64 16.30 2.48
N PHE A 205 -18.05 15.27 1.75
CA PHE A 205 -19.23 15.25 0.88
C PHE A 205 -20.38 14.52 1.58
N GLY A 206 -21.54 15.17 1.69
CA GLY A 206 -22.64 14.68 2.53
C GLY A 206 -23.84 14.07 1.80
N THR A 207 -24.00 14.24 0.49
CA THR A 207 -25.23 13.80 -0.22
C THR A 207 -25.02 12.62 -1.16
N SER A 208 -24.22 12.79 -2.22
CA SER A 208 -23.84 11.70 -3.14
C SER A 208 -22.66 12.12 -4.00
N VAL A 209 -21.89 11.14 -4.47
CA VAL A 209 -20.91 11.31 -5.54
C VAL A 209 -21.35 10.44 -6.71
N ALA A 210 -21.47 11.01 -7.90
CA ALA A 210 -21.82 10.28 -9.10
C ALA A 210 -21.07 10.80 -10.33
N LEU A 211 -21.09 10.07 -11.44
CA LEU A 211 -20.56 10.56 -12.71
C LEU A 211 -21.49 11.64 -13.30
N GLY A 212 -20.89 12.73 -13.78
CA GLY A 212 -21.57 13.77 -14.54
C GLY A 212 -21.71 13.42 -16.02
N PRO A 213 -22.51 14.19 -16.78
CA PRO A 213 -22.86 13.87 -18.17
C PRO A 213 -21.70 14.00 -19.18
N THR A 214 -20.52 14.46 -18.77
CA THR A 214 -19.36 14.63 -19.67
C THR A 214 -18.66 13.32 -20.01
N TYR A 215 -19.00 12.21 -19.35
CA TYR A 215 -18.33 10.91 -19.54
C TYR A 215 -18.78 10.12 -20.77
N THR A 216 -19.54 10.70 -21.70
CA THR A 216 -20.31 9.93 -22.69
C THR A 216 -19.49 9.20 -23.76
N THR A 217 -18.41 9.78 -24.33
CA THR A 217 -17.68 9.13 -25.44
C THR A 217 -16.20 9.48 -25.57
N VAL A 218 -15.56 10.09 -24.57
CA VAL A 218 -14.17 10.57 -24.68
C VAL A 218 -13.20 9.45 -24.27
N PRO A 219 -12.35 8.93 -25.17
CA PRO A 219 -11.29 8.00 -24.78
C PRO A 219 -10.34 8.67 -23.80
N GLY A 220 -10.00 7.97 -22.72
CA GLY A 220 -9.10 8.49 -21.69
C GLY A 220 -9.71 9.56 -20.78
N ALA A 221 -11.05 9.65 -20.70
CA ALA A 221 -11.71 10.52 -19.73
C ALA A 221 -11.24 10.17 -18.32
N ALA A 222 -10.83 11.16 -17.53
CA ALA A 222 -10.26 10.91 -16.22
C ALA A 222 -10.65 11.98 -15.19
N SER A 223 -11.09 11.56 -14.01
CA SER A 223 -11.29 12.44 -12.85
C SER A 223 -10.82 11.78 -11.57
N GLY A 224 -10.88 12.54 -10.49
CA GLY A 224 -10.73 11.94 -9.18
C GLY A 224 -11.10 12.84 -8.04
N ILE A 225 -11.06 12.25 -6.86
CA ILE A 225 -11.25 12.90 -5.58
C ILE A 225 -10.00 12.64 -4.75
N THR A 226 -9.44 13.68 -4.14
CA THR A 226 -8.23 13.59 -3.31
C THR A 226 -8.45 14.29 -1.98
N ASN A 227 -8.03 13.69 -0.86
CA ASN A 227 -8.09 14.28 0.48
C ASN A 227 -9.50 14.71 0.92
N VAL A 228 -10.50 13.85 0.68
CA VAL A 228 -11.90 14.12 1.03
C VAL A 228 -12.54 12.89 1.68
N ALA A 229 -13.39 13.11 2.68
CA ALA A 229 -14.33 12.10 3.17
C ALA A 229 -15.64 12.11 2.36
N CYS A 230 -15.92 11.04 1.62
CA CYS A 230 -17.21 10.77 1.03
C CYS A 230 -18.14 10.12 2.07
N ASN A 231 -18.84 10.94 2.85
CA ASN A 231 -19.84 10.49 3.83
C ASN A 231 -21.22 10.25 3.19
N CYS A 232 -21.20 9.74 1.96
CA CYS A 232 -22.36 9.53 1.12
C CYS A 232 -22.11 8.40 0.13
N PRO A 233 -23.17 7.86 -0.52
CA PRO A 233 -23.01 6.87 -1.57
C PRO A 233 -22.16 7.39 -2.74
N VAL A 234 -21.31 6.52 -3.28
CA VAL A 234 -20.50 6.77 -4.47
C VAL A 234 -21.00 5.85 -5.58
N THR A 235 -21.62 6.41 -6.62
CA THR A 235 -22.22 5.65 -7.73
C THR A 235 -21.58 6.02 -9.06
N LEU A 236 -20.73 5.16 -9.57
CA LEU A 236 -20.01 5.30 -10.83
C LEU A 236 -20.66 4.41 -11.90
N ASP A 237 -21.80 4.86 -12.43
CA ASP A 237 -22.54 4.13 -13.46
C ASP A 237 -22.13 4.61 -14.86
N PHE A 238 -21.11 3.95 -15.43
CA PHE A 238 -20.66 4.21 -16.80
C PHE A 238 -21.66 3.71 -17.83
N ASN A 239 -22.48 2.71 -17.47
CA ASN A 239 -23.50 2.15 -18.35
C ASN A 239 -24.62 3.16 -18.63
N ALA A 240 -25.11 3.85 -17.59
CA ALA A 240 -26.09 4.92 -17.72
C ALA A 240 -25.61 6.06 -18.65
N LEU A 241 -24.30 6.29 -18.71
CA LEU A 241 -23.68 7.32 -19.53
C LEU A 241 -23.17 6.82 -20.89
N SER A 242 -23.27 5.51 -21.16
CA SER A 242 -22.69 4.86 -22.35
C SER A 242 -21.19 5.13 -22.54
N SER A 243 -20.45 5.25 -21.42
CA SER A 243 -19.02 5.60 -21.42
C SER A 243 -18.14 4.39 -21.75
N THR A 244 -17.38 4.47 -22.83
CA THR A 244 -16.52 3.36 -23.31
C THR A 244 -15.11 3.36 -22.72
N SER A 245 -14.69 4.45 -22.08
CA SER A 245 -13.35 4.58 -21.49
C SER A 245 -13.36 5.69 -20.45
N ALA A 246 -13.16 5.34 -19.19
CA ALA A 246 -13.10 6.32 -18.12
C ALA A 246 -12.26 5.82 -16.94
N ASP A 247 -11.47 6.69 -16.33
CA ASP A 247 -10.71 6.43 -15.11
C ASP A 247 -11.20 7.35 -14.00
N VAL A 248 -11.65 6.78 -12.90
CA VAL A 248 -11.98 7.52 -11.68
C VAL A 248 -11.02 7.09 -10.60
N ASN A 249 -10.31 8.04 -10.01
CA ASN A 249 -9.39 7.77 -8.91
C ASN A 249 -9.83 8.43 -7.59
N PHE A 250 -9.59 7.71 -6.50
CA PHE A 250 -9.69 8.21 -5.13
C PHE A 250 -8.31 8.13 -4.50
N ARG A 251 -7.84 9.23 -3.90
CA ARG A 251 -6.53 9.31 -3.27
C ARG A 251 -6.63 9.89 -1.88
N ASN A 252 -6.14 9.17 -0.87
CA ASN A 252 -6.21 9.60 0.53
C ASN A 252 -7.64 10.01 0.93
N CYS A 253 -8.61 9.15 0.61
CA CYS A 253 -10.03 9.38 0.85
C CYS A 253 -10.56 8.46 1.95
N PHE A 254 -11.60 8.91 2.62
CA PHE A 254 -12.46 8.06 3.45
C PHE A 254 -13.81 7.93 2.77
N ILE A 255 -14.27 6.71 2.51
CA ILE A 255 -15.56 6.48 1.84
C ILE A 255 -16.44 5.71 2.79
N SER A 256 -17.40 6.42 3.40
CA SER A 256 -18.30 5.85 4.41
C SER A 256 -19.62 5.36 3.83
N GLY A 257 -19.95 5.75 2.60
CA GLY A 257 -21.12 5.24 1.87
C GLY A 257 -20.77 4.12 0.90
N ASN A 258 -21.79 3.37 0.47
CA ASN A 258 -21.61 2.27 -0.49
C ASN A 258 -20.96 2.77 -1.78
N VAL A 259 -20.00 2.01 -2.28
CA VAL A 259 -19.36 2.22 -3.57
C VAL A 259 -19.96 1.24 -4.58
N LEU A 260 -20.63 1.77 -5.59
CA LEU A 260 -21.13 1.01 -6.72
C LEU A 260 -20.47 1.51 -8.00
N ALA A 261 -19.76 0.64 -8.72
CA ALA A 261 -19.17 0.96 -10.01
C ALA A 261 -19.67 -0.03 -11.07
N THR A 262 -20.31 0.46 -12.13
CA THR A 262 -20.86 -0.38 -13.19
C THR A 262 -20.31 0.05 -14.54
N ALA A 263 -19.59 -0.84 -15.21
CA ALA A 263 -19.05 -0.58 -16.54
C ALA A 263 -20.15 -0.55 -17.61
N PHE A 264 -19.89 0.15 -18.70
CA PHE A 264 -20.77 0.14 -19.87
C PHE A 264 -20.64 -1.19 -20.63
N ASP A 265 -21.75 -1.92 -20.75
CA ASP A 265 -21.78 -3.26 -21.36
C ASP A 265 -21.88 -3.18 -22.89
N THR A 266 -20.74 -2.99 -23.56
CA THR A 266 -20.65 -2.89 -25.03
C THR A 266 -19.84 -4.04 -25.62
N PRO A 267 -20.18 -4.55 -26.82
CA PRO A 267 -19.33 -5.49 -27.55
C PRO A 267 -17.90 -4.94 -27.71
N GLY A 268 -16.90 -5.74 -27.37
CA GLY A 268 -15.48 -5.35 -27.35
C GLY A 268 -14.97 -4.87 -25.99
N GLY A 269 -15.85 -4.73 -25.01
CA GLY A 269 -15.54 -4.33 -23.65
C GLY A 269 -15.43 -2.81 -23.47
N SER A 270 -15.53 -2.36 -22.22
CA SER A 270 -15.31 -0.98 -21.79
C SER A 270 -14.10 -0.89 -20.87
N ALA A 271 -13.33 0.18 -20.99
CA ALA A 271 -12.17 0.48 -20.14
C ALA A 271 -12.59 1.36 -18.96
N CYS A 272 -13.55 0.88 -18.16
CA CYS A 272 -13.97 1.54 -16.93
C CYS A 272 -13.02 1.16 -15.79
N ASN A 273 -12.19 2.12 -15.38
CA ASN A 273 -11.19 1.93 -14.35
C ASN A 273 -11.58 2.68 -13.06
N LEU A 274 -11.52 1.98 -11.94
CA LEU A 274 -11.65 2.56 -10.60
C LEU A 274 -10.35 2.31 -9.83
N SER A 275 -9.70 3.38 -9.40
CA SER A 275 -8.40 3.30 -8.73
C SER A 275 -8.45 3.93 -7.35
N LEU A 276 -8.08 3.18 -6.32
CA LEU A 276 -8.01 3.65 -4.93
C LEU A 276 -6.56 3.66 -4.48
N PHE A 277 -6.10 4.79 -3.94
CA PHE A 277 -4.74 4.97 -3.42
C PHE A 277 -4.84 5.50 -1.99
N ASN A 278 -4.23 4.81 -1.02
CA ASN A 278 -4.29 5.20 0.40
C ASN A 278 -5.73 5.51 0.86
N THR A 279 -6.72 4.79 0.33
CA THR A 279 -8.15 5.09 0.55
C THR A 279 -8.74 4.02 1.44
N GLN A 280 -9.61 4.44 2.37
CA GLN A 280 -10.34 3.55 3.26
C GLN A 280 -11.81 3.56 2.92
N VAL A 281 -12.37 2.37 2.65
CA VAL A 281 -13.80 2.14 2.41
C VAL A 281 -14.41 1.52 3.66
N PHE A 282 -15.46 2.12 4.20
CA PHE A 282 -16.12 1.68 5.43
C PHE A 282 -17.50 1.05 5.20
N ALA A 283 -17.83 0.74 3.95
CA ALA A 283 -19.14 0.28 3.52
C ALA A 283 -19.01 -0.80 2.43
N ASP A 284 -20.12 -1.13 1.77
CA ASP A 284 -20.11 -2.07 0.65
C ASP A 284 -19.28 -1.54 -0.52
N PHE A 285 -18.54 -2.43 -1.17
CA PHE A 285 -17.85 -2.19 -2.43
C PHE A 285 -18.36 -3.19 -3.47
N ASP A 286 -19.04 -2.68 -4.49
CA ASP A 286 -19.63 -3.47 -5.57
C ASP A 286 -19.12 -2.95 -6.92
N ALA A 287 -18.36 -3.77 -7.64
CA ALA A 287 -17.83 -3.43 -8.95
C ALA A 287 -18.25 -4.45 -10.01
N ILE A 288 -18.95 -3.97 -11.03
CA ILE A 288 -19.59 -4.79 -12.05
C ILE A 288 -18.98 -4.45 -13.42
N GLY A 289 -18.20 -5.37 -13.98
CA GLY A 289 -17.53 -5.21 -15.28
C GLY A 289 -16.38 -4.18 -15.29
N CYS A 290 -15.96 -3.68 -14.14
CA CYS A 290 -14.91 -2.65 -14.03
C CYS A 290 -13.53 -3.26 -13.77
N GLN A 291 -12.48 -2.52 -14.13
CA GLN A 291 -11.10 -2.78 -13.69
C GLN A 291 -10.81 -1.99 -12.42
N ASN A 292 -10.46 -2.69 -11.35
CA ASN A 292 -10.27 -2.11 -10.02
C ASN A 292 -8.81 -2.23 -9.62
N ARG A 293 -8.20 -1.12 -9.17
CA ARG A 293 -6.80 -1.09 -8.72
C ARG A 293 -6.70 -0.44 -7.36
N TRP A 294 -6.28 -1.19 -6.36
CA TRP A 294 -6.15 -0.71 -4.99
C TRP A 294 -4.69 -0.72 -4.60
N PHE A 295 -4.19 0.42 -4.15
CA PHE A 295 -2.82 0.60 -3.70
C PHE A 295 -2.84 1.11 -2.27
N ASN A 296 -2.33 0.30 -1.34
CA ASN A 296 -2.36 0.58 0.10
C ASN A 296 -3.75 1.06 0.57
N SER A 297 -4.80 0.45 0.02
CA SER A 297 -6.19 0.81 0.27
C SER A 297 -6.91 -0.37 0.90
N ALA A 298 -7.88 -0.08 1.75
CA ALA A 298 -8.54 -1.11 2.51
C ALA A 298 -10.04 -0.90 2.62
N GLN A 299 -10.76 -2.02 2.74
CA GLN A 299 -12.15 -2.03 3.20
C GLN A 299 -12.17 -2.52 4.64
N THR A 300 -12.80 -1.76 5.53
CA THR A 300 -12.83 -2.09 6.97
C THR A 300 -14.18 -1.74 7.58
N GLY A 301 -14.61 -2.47 8.60
CA GLY A 301 -15.86 -2.16 9.32
C GLY A 301 -17.06 -2.98 8.84
N GLY A 302 -16.83 -4.08 8.12
CA GLY A 302 -17.90 -4.91 7.55
C GLY A 302 -18.39 -4.41 6.20
N GLY A 303 -19.37 -5.12 5.65
CA GLY A 303 -19.92 -4.87 4.31
C GLY A 303 -19.62 -6.01 3.33
N LEU A 304 -20.12 -5.87 2.11
CA LEU A 304 -19.87 -6.77 1.00
C LEU A 304 -18.69 -6.25 0.18
N PHE A 305 -17.70 -7.10 -0.10
CA PHE A 305 -16.77 -6.90 -1.22
C PHE A 305 -17.26 -7.76 -2.38
N HIS A 306 -17.79 -7.15 -3.44
CA HIS A 306 -18.33 -7.84 -4.59
C HIS A 306 -17.67 -7.40 -5.89
N LEU A 307 -17.25 -8.40 -6.68
CA LEU A 307 -16.83 -8.23 -8.07
C LEU A 307 -17.70 -9.11 -8.95
N ALA A 308 -18.37 -8.51 -9.93
CA ALA A 308 -19.16 -9.25 -10.90
C ALA A 308 -18.77 -8.94 -12.34
N SER A 309 -18.80 -9.93 -13.22
CA SER A 309 -18.62 -9.71 -14.65
C SER A 309 -19.94 -9.25 -15.30
N GLN A 310 -19.87 -8.72 -16.53
CA GLN A 310 -21.05 -8.46 -17.37
C GLN A 310 -20.98 -9.29 -18.66
N ALA A 311 -21.96 -9.15 -19.56
CA ALA A 311 -22.02 -9.92 -20.79
C ALA A 311 -20.77 -9.73 -21.67
N ASN A 312 -20.26 -8.50 -21.74
CA ASN A 312 -19.11 -8.15 -22.59
C ASN A 312 -17.90 -7.63 -21.78
N ASN A 313 -18.00 -7.51 -20.46
CA ASN A 313 -16.94 -6.96 -19.61
C ASN A 313 -16.45 -7.94 -18.55
N ASN A 314 -15.14 -8.08 -18.46
CA ASN A 314 -14.48 -8.69 -17.31
C ASN A 314 -14.55 -7.73 -16.13
N SER A 315 -14.72 -8.25 -14.91
CA SER A 315 -14.28 -7.49 -13.74
C SER A 315 -12.88 -7.95 -13.35
N THR A 316 -11.97 -7.01 -13.21
CA THR A 316 -10.63 -7.27 -12.71
C THR A 316 -10.40 -6.52 -11.41
N PHE A 317 -9.61 -7.11 -10.54
CA PHE A 317 -9.13 -6.48 -9.32
C PHE A 317 -7.64 -6.73 -9.16
N ILE A 318 -6.91 -5.67 -8.83
CA ILE A 318 -5.51 -5.73 -8.44
C ILE A 318 -5.37 -4.99 -7.12
N GLY A 319 -5.10 -5.71 -6.03
CA GLY A 319 -4.78 -5.14 -4.73
C GLY A 319 -3.28 -5.24 -4.46
N ILE A 320 -2.63 -4.12 -4.12
CA ILE A 320 -1.22 -4.07 -3.71
C ILE A 320 -1.12 -3.35 -2.37
N GLY A 321 -0.80 -4.10 -1.31
CA GLY A 321 -0.89 -3.59 0.06
C GLY A 321 -2.34 -3.33 0.51
N GLY A 322 -2.53 -2.93 1.76
CA GLY A 322 -3.87 -2.72 2.32
C GLY A 322 -4.59 -4.03 2.66
N GLY A 323 -5.92 -4.07 2.51
CA GLY A 323 -6.67 -5.29 2.84
C GLY A 323 -8.20 -5.17 2.89
N THR A 324 -8.85 -6.24 3.31
CA THR A 324 -10.28 -6.25 3.67
C THR A 324 -10.51 -7.06 4.95
N ASP A 325 -11.44 -6.62 5.79
CA ASP A 325 -11.95 -7.41 6.93
C ASP A 325 -13.31 -8.07 6.64
N THR A 326 -13.72 -8.07 5.36
CA THR A 326 -15.04 -8.52 4.91
C THR A 326 -14.98 -9.79 4.07
N SER A 327 -16.15 -10.39 3.84
CA SER A 327 -16.26 -11.51 2.88
C SER A 327 -16.24 -10.99 1.44
N LEU A 328 -15.56 -11.76 0.59
CA LEU A 328 -15.41 -11.48 -0.83
C LEU A 328 -16.35 -12.37 -1.65
N SER A 329 -17.08 -11.77 -2.59
CA SER A 329 -17.87 -12.48 -3.59
C SER A 329 -17.35 -12.18 -4.99
N LEU A 330 -17.10 -13.23 -5.78
CA LEU A 330 -16.72 -13.16 -7.19
C LEU A 330 -17.81 -13.83 -8.03
N GLU A 331 -18.55 -13.07 -8.83
CA GLU A 331 -19.70 -13.56 -9.59
C GLU A 331 -19.49 -13.44 -11.11
N THR A 332 -19.44 -14.57 -11.82
CA THR A 332 -19.48 -14.56 -13.30
C THR A 332 -20.92 -14.67 -13.78
N VAL A 333 -21.43 -13.65 -14.48
CA VAL A 333 -22.82 -13.65 -14.97
C VAL A 333 -22.98 -14.58 -16.19
N ALA A 334 -24.11 -15.29 -16.21
CA ALA A 334 -24.45 -16.51 -16.96
C ALA A 334 -24.55 -16.45 -18.51
N ALA A 335 -23.79 -15.62 -19.23
CA ALA A 335 -23.94 -15.54 -20.69
C ALA A 335 -22.69 -15.14 -21.49
N ALA A 336 -21.51 -15.14 -20.88
CA ALA A 336 -20.39 -14.36 -21.39
C ALA A 336 -19.06 -15.11 -21.52
N ILE A 337 -18.27 -14.69 -22.51
CA ILE A 337 -16.82 -14.89 -22.61
C ILE A 337 -16.04 -14.19 -21.48
N SER A 338 -16.72 -13.45 -20.60
CA SER A 338 -16.10 -12.64 -19.58
C SER A 338 -15.74 -13.46 -18.34
N THR A 339 -14.65 -13.07 -17.69
CA THR A 339 -14.10 -13.75 -16.50
C THR A 339 -13.84 -12.72 -15.42
N ASN A 340 -14.06 -13.11 -14.16
CA ASN A 340 -13.62 -12.33 -13.00
C ASN A 340 -12.20 -12.72 -12.63
N ILE A 341 -11.31 -11.73 -12.51
CA ILE A 341 -9.91 -11.96 -12.13
C ILE A 341 -9.56 -11.07 -10.96
N MET A 342 -9.25 -11.68 -9.82
CA MET A 342 -8.69 -11.00 -8.67
C MET A 342 -7.22 -11.37 -8.50
N ASN A 343 -6.34 -10.37 -8.37
CA ASN A 343 -4.94 -10.53 -8.02
C ASN A 343 -4.63 -9.66 -6.79
N CYS A 344 -4.10 -10.28 -5.75
CA CYS A 344 -3.84 -9.64 -4.47
C CYS A 344 -2.37 -9.84 -4.11
N TYR A 345 -1.62 -8.76 -3.87
CA TYR A 345 -0.19 -8.76 -3.54
C TYR A 345 0.01 -8.03 -2.21
N ALA A 346 0.43 -8.76 -1.16
CA ALA A 346 0.54 -8.21 0.20
C ALA A 346 -0.77 -7.54 0.69
N PHE A 347 -1.92 -8.00 0.20
CA PHE A 347 -3.24 -7.49 0.52
C PHE A 347 -3.87 -8.35 1.61
N SER A 348 -4.01 -7.83 2.83
CA SER A 348 -4.45 -8.60 3.99
C SER A 348 -5.94 -8.93 3.95
N MET A 349 -6.35 -10.15 4.26
CA MET A 349 -7.78 -10.51 4.40
C MET A 349 -8.11 -10.92 5.82
N GLN A 350 -8.32 -9.98 6.76
CA GLN A 350 -8.31 -10.28 8.21
C GLN A 350 -9.40 -11.27 8.68
N ALA A 351 -10.55 -11.31 8.01
CA ALA A 351 -11.63 -12.26 8.24
C ALA A 351 -12.54 -12.30 7.00
N GLY A 352 -13.08 -13.47 6.65
CA GLY A 352 -14.06 -13.57 5.56
C GLY A 352 -14.00 -14.88 4.79
N VAL A 353 -15.08 -15.14 4.06
CA VAL A 353 -15.17 -16.23 3.09
C VAL A 353 -14.95 -15.65 1.70
N VAL A 354 -14.12 -16.30 0.89
CA VAL A 354 -14.08 -16.04 -0.55
C VAL A 354 -15.10 -16.96 -1.20
N THR A 355 -16.19 -16.37 -1.71
CA THR A 355 -17.26 -17.08 -2.40
C THR A 355 -17.11 -16.89 -3.90
N LYS A 356 -17.05 -18.00 -4.64
CA LYS A 356 -17.09 -17.99 -6.11
C LYS A 356 -18.47 -18.39 -6.59
N ILE A 357 -19.12 -17.51 -7.34
CA ILE A 357 -20.44 -17.74 -7.91
C ILE A 357 -20.28 -17.87 -9.42
N ILE A 358 -20.70 -19.01 -9.96
CA ILE A 358 -20.67 -19.29 -11.40
C ILE A 358 -22.11 -19.25 -11.91
N GLY A 359 -22.44 -18.22 -12.68
CA GLY A 359 -23.68 -18.17 -13.45
C GLY A 359 -23.69 -19.26 -14.53
N ALA A 360 -24.89 -19.70 -14.94
CA ALA A 360 -25.05 -20.75 -15.94
C ALA A 360 -24.23 -20.47 -17.23
N GLY A 361 -23.25 -21.31 -17.55
CA GLY A 361 -22.42 -21.14 -18.76
C GLY A 361 -21.29 -20.11 -18.67
N GLY A 362 -21.02 -19.53 -17.48
CA GLY A 362 -19.90 -18.62 -17.25
C GLY A 362 -18.57 -19.35 -17.04
N THR A 363 -17.45 -18.63 -17.24
CA THR A 363 -16.12 -19.10 -16.85
C THR A 363 -15.95 -19.07 -15.32
N VAL A 364 -15.08 -19.93 -14.81
CA VAL A 364 -14.76 -19.98 -13.37
C VAL A 364 -14.02 -18.69 -12.97
N PRO A 365 -14.47 -17.96 -11.93
CA PRO A 365 -13.72 -16.85 -11.37
C PRO A 365 -12.31 -17.24 -10.91
N VAL A 366 -11.32 -16.44 -11.28
CA VAL A 366 -9.92 -16.59 -10.87
C VAL A 366 -9.62 -15.65 -9.71
N ALA A 367 -9.00 -16.17 -8.65
CA ALA A 367 -8.56 -15.40 -7.50
C ALA A 367 -7.15 -15.87 -7.12
N ASN A 368 -6.18 -14.96 -7.22
CA ASN A 368 -4.77 -15.18 -6.94
C ASN A 368 -4.37 -14.31 -5.75
N PHE A 369 -3.77 -14.92 -4.73
CA PHE A 369 -3.31 -14.24 -3.52
C PHE A 369 -1.82 -14.54 -3.31
N ASP A 370 -1.01 -13.49 -3.28
CA ASP A 370 0.44 -13.55 -3.10
C ASP A 370 0.87 -12.78 -1.82
N PHE A 371 1.77 -13.40 -1.05
CA PHE A 371 2.37 -12.95 0.23
C PHE A 371 1.45 -12.66 1.42
N GLY A 372 1.61 -13.42 2.52
CA GLY A 372 1.28 -13.02 3.91
C GLY A 372 -0.19 -12.66 4.20
N CYS A 373 -1.08 -12.91 3.24
CA CYS A 373 -2.39 -12.27 3.11
C CYS A 373 -3.57 -13.10 3.58
N LEU A 374 -3.36 -14.38 3.92
CA LEU A 374 -4.38 -15.20 4.55
C LEU A 374 -4.10 -15.24 6.05
N PRO A 375 -4.98 -14.71 6.92
CA PRO A 375 -5.00 -15.17 8.29
C PRO A 375 -5.25 -16.66 8.28
N GLU A 376 -4.87 -17.31 9.37
CA GLU A 376 -4.98 -18.74 9.64
C GLU A 376 -6.42 -19.32 9.45
N ASN A 377 -7.41 -18.48 9.11
CA ASN A 377 -8.84 -18.79 9.10
C ASN A 377 -9.61 -18.46 7.79
N CYS A 378 -8.96 -18.03 6.70
CA CYS A 378 -9.69 -17.80 5.44
C CYS A 378 -10.16 -19.12 4.81
N THR A 379 -11.47 -19.27 4.62
CA THR A 379 -12.07 -20.43 3.94
C THR A 379 -12.52 -20.01 2.54
N VAL A 380 -12.05 -20.70 1.50
CA VAL A 380 -12.59 -20.55 0.15
C VAL A 380 -13.76 -21.52 0.00
N GLN A 381 -14.99 -21.03 -0.17
CA GLN A 381 -16.17 -21.88 -0.36
C GLN A 381 -16.63 -21.85 -1.84
N ALA A 382 -16.76 -23.07 -2.39
CA ALA A 382 -17.52 -23.50 -3.59
C ALA A 382 -16.75 -23.79 -4.92
N ASN A 383 -17.17 -24.92 -5.54
CA ASN A 383 -17.16 -25.45 -6.94
C ASN A 383 -16.15 -24.99 -8.01
N GLY A 384 -15.20 -24.11 -7.71
CA GLY A 384 -14.19 -23.64 -8.64
C GLY A 384 -12.82 -24.23 -8.32
N THR A 385 -12.15 -24.73 -9.35
CA THR A 385 -10.73 -25.09 -9.31
C THR A 385 -9.90 -23.87 -8.89
N MET A 386 -8.91 -24.09 -8.02
CA MET A 386 -7.94 -23.05 -7.66
C MET A 386 -6.86 -23.01 -8.75
N ASP A 387 -6.92 -22.01 -9.63
CA ASP A 387 -6.22 -22.03 -10.93
C ASP A 387 -4.82 -21.37 -10.93
N ARG A 388 -4.17 -21.15 -9.78
CA ARG A 388 -2.70 -20.92 -9.70
C ARG A 388 -2.22 -20.72 -8.25
N GLN A 389 -1.18 -21.48 -7.90
CA GLN A 389 -0.21 -21.26 -6.80
C GLN A 389 -0.67 -20.39 -5.64
N MET A 390 -1.45 -20.96 -4.72
CA MET A 390 -1.49 -20.42 -3.35
C MET A 390 -0.19 -20.77 -2.65
N ARG A 391 0.53 -19.75 -2.17
CA ARG A 391 1.66 -19.94 -1.25
C ARG A 391 1.12 -19.93 0.19
N ILE A 392 0.95 -21.11 0.78
CA ILE A 392 0.61 -21.22 2.20
C ILE A 392 1.87 -20.93 3.00
N SER A 393 1.85 -19.91 3.86
CA SER A 393 2.92 -19.61 4.81
C SER A 393 2.45 -19.93 6.21
N HIS A 394 3.02 -20.96 6.85
CA HIS A 394 2.71 -21.29 8.24
C HIS A 394 4.01 -21.41 9.04
N GLN A 395 4.03 -20.78 10.21
CA GLN A 395 5.09 -20.96 11.18
C GLN A 395 4.66 -22.08 12.13
N PHE A 396 5.39 -23.19 12.15
CA PHE A 396 5.19 -24.20 13.18
C PHE A 396 6.07 -23.82 14.38
N PRO A 397 5.49 -23.42 15.52
CA PRO A 397 6.26 -23.17 16.73
C PRO A 397 6.72 -24.50 17.33
N ASN A 398 7.91 -24.50 17.95
CA ASN A 398 8.40 -25.64 18.75
C ASN A 398 8.49 -26.98 17.99
N VAL A 399 8.90 -26.96 16.72
CA VAL A 399 9.04 -28.19 15.90
C VAL A 399 9.95 -29.22 16.56
N PHE A 400 10.96 -28.75 17.28
CA PHE A 400 11.92 -29.57 17.99
C PHE A 400 11.56 -29.57 19.48
N PRO A 401 10.99 -30.67 20.03
CA PRO A 401 10.82 -30.78 21.46
C PRO A 401 12.20 -30.76 22.13
N ASN A 402 12.38 -29.88 23.12
CA ASN A 402 13.64 -29.79 23.86
C ASN A 402 13.72 -30.93 24.90
N PRO A 403 14.78 -31.78 24.90
CA PRO A 403 15.85 -31.89 23.91
C PRO A 403 15.53 -32.92 22.80
N THR A 404 15.86 -32.59 21.55
CA THR A 404 15.83 -33.54 20.43
C THR A 404 17.25 -34.02 20.15
N ALA A 405 17.49 -35.32 20.33
CA ALA A 405 18.79 -35.93 20.05
C ALA A 405 18.95 -36.19 18.55
N ILE A 406 20.01 -35.66 17.96
CA ILE A 406 20.41 -35.94 16.57
C ILE A 406 21.52 -36.99 16.60
N GLY A 407 21.29 -38.11 15.91
CA GLY A 407 22.24 -39.21 15.83
C GLY A 407 23.58 -38.80 15.20
N ALA A 408 24.64 -39.55 15.53
CA ALA A 408 25.92 -39.42 14.85
C ALA A 408 25.86 -40.10 13.46
N ALA A 409 26.46 -39.48 12.44
CA ALA A 409 26.63 -40.06 11.10
C ALA A 409 25.36 -40.72 10.52
N GLY A 410 24.25 -39.99 10.52
CA GLY A 410 22.96 -40.53 10.08
C GLY A 410 21.90 -39.46 9.80
N THR A 411 20.75 -39.92 9.32
CA THR A 411 19.56 -39.10 9.09
C THR A 411 18.63 -39.22 10.28
N THR A 412 18.30 -38.09 10.91
CA THR A 412 17.20 -38.01 11.88
C THR A 412 15.99 -37.43 11.17
N THR A 413 14.87 -38.15 11.17
CA THR A 413 13.61 -37.70 10.59
C THR A 413 12.69 -37.20 11.69
N ILE A 414 12.15 -36.01 11.51
CA ILE A 414 11.13 -35.42 12.39
C ILE A 414 9.86 -35.22 11.58
N ASP A 415 8.78 -35.80 12.09
CA ASP A 415 7.48 -35.76 11.44
C ASP A 415 6.64 -34.65 12.05
N ILE A 416 6.29 -33.67 11.21
CA ILE A 416 5.28 -32.67 11.54
C ILE A 416 3.99 -33.09 10.87
N VAL A 417 3.00 -33.46 11.69
CA VAL A 417 1.63 -33.61 11.20
C VAL A 417 1.09 -32.23 10.88
N VAL A 418 0.77 -31.98 9.62
CA VAL A 418 0.17 -30.72 9.20
C VAL A 418 -1.32 -30.79 9.54
N PRO A 419 -1.87 -29.84 10.32
CA PRO A 419 -3.30 -29.81 10.61
C PRO A 419 -4.11 -29.85 9.30
N ALA A 420 -5.10 -30.74 9.22
CA ALA A 420 -5.95 -30.87 8.02
C ALA A 420 -6.67 -29.55 7.66
N ALA A 421 -6.88 -28.67 8.64
CA ALA A 421 -7.42 -27.33 8.45
C ALA A 421 -6.52 -26.40 7.60
N LEU A 422 -5.20 -26.62 7.55
CA LEU A 422 -4.25 -25.75 6.86
C LEU A 422 -4.17 -26.01 5.35
N ILE A 423 -4.42 -27.25 4.92
CA ILE A 423 -4.15 -27.70 3.53
C ILE A 423 -5.34 -28.41 2.87
N GLY A 424 -6.42 -28.65 3.63
CA GLY A 424 -7.60 -29.33 3.13
C GLY A 424 -7.35 -30.80 2.75
N THR A 425 -8.23 -31.37 1.92
CA THR A 425 -8.15 -32.76 1.46
C THR A 425 -7.35 -32.94 0.16
N THR A 426 -6.88 -31.86 -0.45
CA THR A 426 -6.15 -31.87 -1.73
C THR A 426 -4.68 -32.26 -1.55
N SER A 427 -4.17 -33.12 -2.45
CA SER A 427 -2.75 -33.48 -2.50
C SER A 427 -1.88 -32.27 -2.85
N ILE A 428 -0.63 -32.20 -2.36
CA ILE A 428 0.35 -31.14 -2.69
C ILE A 428 1.31 -31.66 -3.76
N GLU A 429 1.50 -30.92 -4.86
CA GLU A 429 2.34 -31.36 -6.00
C GLU A 429 3.80 -30.92 -5.86
N VAL A 430 4.03 -29.70 -5.35
CA VAL A 430 5.37 -29.14 -5.17
C VAL A 430 5.44 -28.37 -3.85
N MET A 431 6.26 -28.87 -2.93
CA MET A 431 6.60 -28.18 -1.69
C MET A 431 7.96 -27.51 -1.85
N GLN A 432 8.04 -26.19 -1.64
CA GLN A 432 9.30 -25.47 -1.50
C GLN A 432 9.42 -24.92 -0.09
N SER A 433 9.99 -25.71 0.82
CA SER A 433 10.30 -25.23 2.17
C SER A 433 11.49 -24.28 2.12
N GLN A 434 11.31 -23.03 2.56
CA GLN A 434 12.42 -22.16 2.94
C GLN A 434 12.41 -22.06 4.46
N CYS A 435 13.36 -22.71 5.12
CA CYS A 435 13.57 -22.48 6.54
C CYS A 435 14.30 -21.14 6.73
N SER A 436 13.58 -20.12 7.20
CA SER A 436 14.23 -18.92 7.73
C SER A 436 14.36 -19.06 9.25
N PRO A 437 15.57 -18.96 9.82
CA PRO A 437 15.75 -19.05 11.26
C PRO A 437 15.06 -17.86 11.95
N VAL A 438 14.26 -18.13 12.97
CA VAL A 438 13.69 -17.09 13.84
C VAL A 438 14.30 -17.30 15.24
N GLY A 439 15.42 -16.62 15.50
CA GLY A 439 16.12 -16.67 16.79
C GLY A 439 17.65 -16.81 16.69
N SER A 440 18.35 -16.47 17.78
CA SER A 440 19.83 -16.48 17.88
C SER A 440 20.47 -17.87 17.95
N GLY A 441 19.69 -18.94 18.16
CA GLY A 441 20.18 -20.30 18.39
C GLY A 441 20.54 -21.14 17.15
N TRP A 442 20.37 -20.62 15.92
CA TRP A 442 20.72 -21.39 14.71
C TRP A 442 22.20 -21.36 14.35
N GLY A 443 22.93 -20.32 14.78
CA GLY A 443 24.38 -20.21 14.55
C GLY A 443 25.17 -21.36 15.20
N THR A 444 24.59 -22.00 16.22
CA THR A 444 25.12 -23.18 16.90
C THR A 444 24.64 -24.51 16.30
N PHE A 445 23.62 -24.51 15.44
CA PHE A 445 23.01 -25.73 14.90
C PHE A 445 23.57 -26.19 13.54
N ILE A 446 23.59 -25.33 12.50
CA ILE A 446 24.13 -25.72 11.17
C ILE A 446 25.65 -25.52 11.10
N GLY A 447 26.13 -24.37 11.56
CA GLY A 447 27.52 -23.93 11.37
C GLY A 447 28.58 -24.89 11.96
N PRO A 448 28.42 -25.39 13.21
CA PRO A 448 29.43 -26.24 13.84
C PRO A 448 29.34 -27.71 13.42
N HIS A 449 28.17 -28.17 12.95
CA HIS A 449 27.87 -29.59 12.73
C HIS A 449 27.74 -30.00 11.25
N ASN A 450 27.83 -29.04 10.31
CA ASN A 450 27.72 -29.28 8.85
C ASN A 450 26.47 -30.11 8.47
N CYS A 451 25.36 -29.90 9.18
CA CYS A 451 24.13 -30.63 8.91
C CYS A 451 23.49 -30.14 7.61
N SER A 452 22.88 -31.05 6.84
CA SER A 452 21.97 -30.70 5.74
C SER A 452 20.54 -31.06 6.09
N LEU A 453 19.60 -30.25 5.61
CA LEU A 453 18.17 -30.45 5.82
C LEU A 453 17.50 -30.77 4.48
N THR A 454 16.71 -31.84 4.45
CA THR A 454 15.83 -32.17 3.33
C THR A 454 14.40 -32.26 3.84
N PHE A 455 13.45 -31.73 3.09
CA PHE A 455 12.04 -31.77 3.44
C PHE A 455 11.32 -32.70 2.47
N THR A 456 10.50 -33.60 2.98
CA THR A 456 9.69 -34.51 2.18
C THR A 456 8.26 -34.41 2.64
N TYR A 457 7.33 -34.23 1.72
CA TYR A 457 5.91 -34.25 2.01
C TYR A 457 5.36 -35.63 1.67
N GLU A 458 4.63 -36.24 2.61
CA GLU A 458 3.90 -37.47 2.37
C GLU A 458 2.44 -37.30 2.76
N GLN A 459 1.53 -37.77 1.91
CA GLN A 459 0.11 -37.87 2.22
C GLN A 459 -0.27 -39.35 2.30
N ALA A 460 0.08 -39.99 3.42
CA ALA A 460 -0.30 -41.37 3.70
C ALA A 460 -1.63 -41.41 4.45
N ALA A 461 -2.58 -42.22 3.97
CA ALA A 461 -3.88 -42.45 4.61
C ALA A 461 -4.69 -41.18 4.95
N GLY A 462 -4.52 -40.10 4.16
CA GLY A 462 -5.21 -38.83 4.36
C GLY A 462 -4.64 -37.95 5.47
N VAL A 463 -3.51 -38.33 6.09
CA VAL A 463 -2.77 -37.48 7.03
C VAL A 463 -1.59 -36.85 6.29
N PRO A 464 -1.63 -35.54 6.04
CA PRO A 464 -0.51 -34.85 5.43
C PRO A 464 0.61 -34.63 6.46
N THR A 465 1.79 -35.17 6.17
CA THR A 465 2.96 -35.11 7.05
C THR A 465 4.12 -34.45 6.31
N ILE A 466 4.85 -33.58 7.00
CA ILE A 466 6.13 -33.05 6.53
C ILE A 466 7.24 -33.75 7.31
N HIS A 467 8.07 -34.49 6.59
CA HIS A 467 9.28 -35.12 7.09
C HIS A 467 10.45 -34.15 6.96
N ILE A 468 11.04 -33.78 8.09
CA ILE A 468 12.28 -33.01 8.13
C ILE A 468 13.41 -33.99 8.36
N ASN A 469 14.20 -34.23 7.33
CA ASN A 469 15.35 -35.10 7.36
C ASN A 469 16.61 -34.28 7.63
N ILE A 470 17.21 -34.47 8.80
CA ILE A 470 18.45 -33.82 9.21
C ILE A 470 19.58 -34.83 9.05
N TYR A 471 20.45 -34.59 8.09
CA TYR A 471 21.65 -35.39 7.91
C TYR A 471 22.81 -34.74 8.68
N ASN A 472 23.32 -35.46 9.69
CA ASN A 472 24.47 -35.04 10.47
C ASN A 472 25.70 -35.88 10.11
N PRO A 473 26.72 -35.31 9.43
CA PRO A 473 27.94 -36.05 9.11
C PRO A 473 28.89 -36.21 10.32
N GLY A 474 28.63 -35.51 11.42
CA GLY A 474 29.50 -35.45 12.59
C GLY A 474 29.04 -36.32 13.77
N ALA A 475 29.56 -35.98 14.96
CA ALA A 475 29.13 -36.59 16.22
C ALA A 475 27.69 -36.19 16.55
N GLY A 476 26.98 -37.06 17.27
CA GLY A 476 25.62 -36.77 17.73
C GLY A 476 25.59 -35.59 18.71
N PHE A 477 24.49 -34.84 18.70
CA PHE A 477 24.31 -33.67 19.55
C PHE A 477 22.83 -33.49 19.92
N ASN A 478 22.55 -32.65 20.92
CA ASN A 478 21.19 -32.32 21.33
C ASN A 478 20.84 -30.90 20.90
N ILE A 479 19.65 -30.73 20.33
CA ILE A 479 19.07 -29.41 20.09
C ILE A 479 18.52 -28.91 21.43
N ALA A 480 19.18 -27.90 22.00
CA ALA A 480 18.83 -27.34 23.31
C ALA A 480 17.84 -26.16 23.23
N ASP A 481 17.68 -25.56 22.05
CA ASP A 481 16.86 -24.37 21.83
C ASP A 481 15.58 -24.68 21.04
N ILE A 482 14.56 -23.86 21.26
CA ILE A 482 13.36 -23.86 20.44
C ILE A 482 13.72 -23.41 19.03
N CYS A 483 13.37 -24.22 18.05
CA CYS A 483 13.52 -23.88 16.64
C CYS A 483 12.13 -23.79 15.99
N ASN A 484 11.83 -22.60 15.47
CA ASN A 484 10.64 -22.35 14.67
C ASN A 484 10.98 -22.52 13.20
N LEU A 485 10.07 -23.13 12.44
CA LEU A 485 10.21 -23.31 11.00
C LEU A 485 9.06 -22.60 10.29
N ASN A 486 9.41 -21.76 9.33
CA ASN A 486 8.47 -21.21 8.37
C ASN A 486 8.37 -22.16 7.18
N PHE A 487 7.17 -22.56 6.82
CA PHE A 487 6.91 -23.43 5.67
C PHE A 487 6.23 -22.65 4.57
N PHE A 488 6.67 -22.91 3.34
CA PHE A 488 5.99 -22.44 2.13
C PHE A 488 5.60 -23.67 1.30
N SER A 489 4.33 -23.81 0.96
CA SER A 489 3.88 -24.85 0.02
C SER A 489 3.07 -24.24 -1.11
N TYR A 490 3.24 -24.78 -2.31
CA TYR A 490 2.39 -24.46 -3.45
C TYR A 490 1.38 -25.59 -3.64
N LEU A 491 0.09 -25.26 -3.71
CA LEU A 491 -0.92 -26.24 -4.10
C LEU A 491 -0.75 -26.62 -5.60
N PRO A 492 -1.10 -27.86 -6.00
CA PRO A 492 -1.04 -28.30 -7.39
C PRO A 492 -1.82 -27.36 -8.30
N GLN A 493 -1.35 -27.24 -9.53
CA GLN A 493 -2.19 -26.74 -10.59
C GLN A 493 -3.17 -27.87 -10.94
N VAL A 494 -4.43 -27.77 -10.51
CA VAL A 494 -5.46 -28.68 -11.02
C VAL A 494 -5.72 -28.28 -12.46
N LEU A 495 -5.10 -29.00 -13.40
CA LEU A 495 -5.38 -28.90 -14.83
C LEU A 495 -6.81 -29.34 -15.16
#